data_AF-A0A1V6K298-F1
#
_entry.id   AF-A0A1V6K298-F1
#
_cell.length_a   1.000
_cell.length_b   1.000
_cell.length_c   1.000
_cell.angle_alpha   90.00
_cell.angle_beta   90.00
_cell.angle_gamma   90.00
#
_symmetry.space_group_name_H-M   'P 1'
#
loop_
_entity.id
_entity.type
_entity.pdbx_description
1 polymer ?
#
loop_
_entity_poly.entity_id
_entity_poly.type
_entity_poly.pdbx_seq_one_letter_code
_entity_poly.pdbx_strand_id
1 'polypeptide(L)'
;MRVELIGKDMAFDSPDGLAGWVRTTWHLYLERLPEEVRPAFVAELVARYVEGRPSQDGRIHVPMVRLEVEAVKAAKRWSTGNSSLR
;
A
#
# COMPACT_ATOMS: atom_id res chain seq x y z
N MET A 1 -11.39 -2.89 19.98
CA MET A 1 -10.66 -3.13 18.72
C MET A 1 -11.43 -2.41 17.62
N ARG A 2 -10.76 -1.54 16.86
CA ARG A 2 -11.31 -0.85 15.68
C ARG A 2 -10.59 -1.38 14.44
N VAL A 3 -11.33 -1.60 13.37
CA VAL A 3 -10.79 -2.04 12.08
C VAL A 3 -11.55 -1.29 11.00
N GLU A 4 -10.86 -0.48 10.20
CA GLU A 4 -11.47 0.42 9.23
C GLU A 4 -10.69 0.44 7.92
N LEU A 5 -11.41 0.64 6.82
CA LEU A 5 -10.84 0.88 5.49
C LEU A 5 -11.03 2.36 5.15
N ILE A 6 -9.93 3.09 5.04
CA ILE A 6 -9.93 4.52 4.74
C ILE A 6 -9.50 4.74 3.31
N GLY A 7 -10.36 5.39 2.53
CA GLY A 7 -10.04 5.83 1.18
C GLY A 7 -8.93 6.87 1.20
N LYS A 8 -7.95 6.73 0.31
CA LYS A 8 -6.85 7.68 0.12
C LYS A 8 -6.69 7.99 -1.35
N ASP A 9 -6.75 9.26 -1.69
CA ASP A 9 -6.40 9.73 -3.03
C ASP A 9 -4.90 9.97 -3.13
N MET A 10 -4.22 9.23 -4.00
CA MET A 10 -2.83 9.45 -4.34
C MET A 10 -2.76 10.24 -5.64
N ALA A 11 -2.29 11.48 -5.58
CA ALA A 11 -2.14 12.35 -6.73
C ALA A 11 -0.67 12.47 -7.15
N PHE A 12 -0.39 12.36 -8.44
CA PHE A 12 0.92 12.55 -9.04
C PHE A 12 0.86 13.65 -10.09
N ASP A 13 1.88 14.49 -10.14
CA ASP A 13 1.93 15.63 -11.08
C ASP A 13 2.43 15.22 -12.47
N SER A 14 3.00 14.02 -12.60
CA SER A 14 3.54 13.52 -13.87
C SER A 14 3.52 12.00 -13.97
N PRO A 15 3.52 11.45 -15.20
CA PRO A 15 3.70 10.02 -15.46
C PRO A 15 4.97 9.47 -14.81
N ASP A 16 6.07 10.23 -14.78
CA ASP A 16 7.32 9.82 -14.14
C ASP A 16 7.17 9.67 -12.62
N GLY A 17 6.38 10.54 -11.98
CA GLY A 17 6.04 10.42 -10.56
C GLY A 17 5.29 9.12 -10.27
N LEU A 18 4.29 8.79 -11.08
CA LEU A 18 3.57 7.52 -10.97
C LEU A 18 4.50 6.32 -11.23
N ALA A 19 5.38 6.39 -12.24
CA ALA A 19 6.34 5.34 -12.56
C ALA A 19 7.31 5.10 -11.38
N GLY A 20 7.79 6.16 -10.73
CA GLY A 20 8.60 6.06 -9.51
C GLY A 20 7.88 5.34 -8.37
N TRP A 21 6.59 5.64 -8.18
CA TRP A 21 5.77 4.97 -7.17
C TRP A 21 5.52 3.49 -7.48
N VAL A 22 5.25 3.14 -8.75
CA VAL A 22 5.12 1.74 -9.19
C VAL A 22 6.40 0.96 -8.91
N ARG A 23 7.58 1.51 -9.25
CA ARG A 23 8.87 0.83 -9.01
C ARG A 23 9.11 0.49 -7.54
N THR A 24 8.74 1.39 -6.62
CA THR A 24 8.98 1.21 -5.18
C THR A 24 7.88 0.39 -4.49
N THR A 25 6.63 0.54 -4.91
CA THR A 25 5.48 -0.08 -4.24
C THR A 25 5.16 -1.47 -4.82
N TRP A 26 5.46 -1.71 -6.10
CA TRP A 26 5.10 -2.94 -6.80
C TRP A 26 6.32 -3.85 -7.04
N HIS A 27 7.40 -3.70 -6.26
CA HIS A 27 8.63 -4.49 -6.42
C HIS A 27 8.37 -6.00 -6.45
N LEU A 28 7.45 -6.52 -5.62
CA LEU A 28 7.06 -7.93 -5.63
C LEU A 28 6.52 -8.46 -6.98
N TYR A 29 5.96 -7.58 -7.80
CA TYR A 29 5.50 -7.93 -9.15
C TYR A 29 6.60 -7.70 -10.19
N LEU A 30 7.32 -6.58 -10.08
CA LEU A 30 8.36 -6.21 -11.03
C LEU A 30 9.57 -7.16 -10.96
N GLU A 31 9.93 -7.64 -9.77
CA GLU A 31 11.04 -8.57 -9.57
C GLU A 31 10.85 -9.92 -10.28
N ARG A 32 9.61 -10.25 -10.64
CA ARG A 32 9.27 -11.48 -11.39
C ARG A 32 9.55 -11.36 -12.88
N LEU A 33 9.78 -10.15 -13.37
CA LEU A 33 10.12 -9.88 -14.77
C LEU A 33 11.64 -9.88 -14.96
N PRO A 34 12.15 -10.31 -16.14
CA PRO A 34 13.53 -10.04 -16.53
C PRO A 34 13.88 -8.56 -16.38
N GLU A 35 15.09 -8.25 -15.91
CA GLU A 35 15.47 -6.87 -15.57
C GLU A 35 15.36 -5.93 -16.77
N GLU A 36 15.68 -6.44 -17.96
CA GLU A 36 15.73 -5.72 -19.23
C GLU A 36 14.34 -5.25 -19.67
N VAL A 37 13.27 -5.96 -19.28
CA VAL A 37 11.89 -5.63 -19.68
C VAL A 37 11.15 -4.77 -18.66
N ARG A 38 11.63 -4.68 -17.42
CA ARG A 38 10.96 -3.91 -16.35
C ARG A 38 10.74 -2.44 -16.71
N PRO A 39 11.72 -1.70 -17.29
CA PRO A 39 11.52 -0.29 -17.63
C PRO A 39 10.41 -0.10 -18.66
N ALA A 40 10.39 -0.91 -19.72
CA ALA A 40 9.38 -0.84 -20.76
C ALA A 40 7.99 -1.20 -20.22
N PHE A 41 7.90 -2.25 -19.39
CA PHE A 41 6.66 -2.66 -18.74
C PHE A 41 6.08 -1.53 -17.86
N VAL A 42 6.90 -0.88 -17.04
CA VAL A 42 6.44 0.22 -16.18
C VAL A 42 5.96 1.41 -17.00
N ALA A 43 6.71 1.79 -18.05
CA ALA A 43 6.31 2.88 -18.94
C ALA A 43 4.96 2.59 -19.61
N GLU A 44 4.78 1.37 -20.11
CA GLU A 44 3.57 0.92 -20.77
C GLU A 44 2.35 0.87 -19.83
N LEU A 45 2.55 0.37 -18.60
CA LEU A 45 1.54 0.35 -17.55
C LEU A 45 1.07 1.76 -17.19
N VAL A 46 2.02 2.68 -16.98
CA VAL A 46 1.73 4.07 -16.63
C VAL A 46 0.99 4.78 -17.76
N ALA A 47 1.44 4.63 -19.00
CA ALA A 47 0.79 5.24 -20.16
C ALA A 47 -0.69 4.80 -20.26
N ARG A 48 -0.96 3.49 -20.16
CA ARG A 48 -2.33 2.95 -20.17
C ARG A 48 -3.17 3.44 -18.99
N TYR A 49 -2.57 3.55 -17.81
CA TYR A 49 -3.28 4.02 -16.63
C TYR A 49 -3.75 5.47 -16.80
N VAL A 50 -2.85 6.34 -17.29
CA VAL A 50 -3.14 7.77 -17.50
C VAL A 50 -4.17 7.96 -18.62
N GLU A 51 -3.99 7.27 -19.75
CA GLU A 51 -4.93 7.33 -20.87
C GLU A 51 -6.35 6.90 -20.48
N GLY A 52 -6.47 5.85 -19.67
CA GLY A 52 -7.76 5.34 -19.21
C GLY A 52 -8.42 6.18 -18.11
N ARG A 53 -7.71 7.14 -17.50
CA ARG A 53 -8.18 7.90 -16.32
C ARG A 53 -7.76 9.37 -16.39
N PRO A 54 -8.21 10.12 -17.41
CA PRO A 54 -7.92 11.55 -17.49
C PRO A 54 -8.56 12.31 -16.31
N SER A 55 -7.82 13.28 -15.76
CA SER A 55 -8.31 14.19 -14.72
C SER A 55 -8.42 15.62 -15.24
N GLN A 56 -9.36 16.40 -14.69
CA GLN A 56 -9.58 17.80 -15.09
C GLN A 56 -8.53 18.76 -14.49
N ASP A 57 -7.89 18.39 -13.39
CA ASP A 57 -6.86 19.20 -12.74
C ASP A 57 -5.45 18.97 -13.32
N GLY A 58 -5.34 18.10 -14.33
CA GLY A 58 -4.07 17.75 -14.97
C GLY A 58 -3.20 16.79 -14.15
N ARG A 59 -3.65 16.33 -12.99
CA ARG A 59 -2.92 15.38 -12.14
C ARG A 59 -3.40 13.96 -12.40
N ILE A 60 -2.59 12.99 -11.97
CA ILE A 60 -2.92 11.56 -12.08
C ILE A 60 -3.39 11.07 -10.72
N HIS A 61 -4.64 10.65 -10.63
CA HIS A 61 -5.24 10.15 -9.39
C HIS A 61 -5.26 8.63 -9.34
N VAL A 62 -4.75 8.08 -8.24
CA VAL A 62 -4.78 6.65 -7.93
C VAL A 62 -5.59 6.45 -6.66
N PRO A 63 -6.81 5.88 -6.75
CA PRO A 63 -7.61 5.59 -5.57
C PRO A 63 -6.98 4.42 -4.82
N MET A 64 -6.66 4.65 -3.55
CA MET A 64 -6.08 3.67 -2.65
C MET A 64 -6.98 3.45 -1.45
N VAL A 65 -6.82 2.31 -0.79
CA VAL A 65 -7.48 2.00 0.48
C VAL A 65 -6.41 1.65 1.51
N ARG A 66 -6.46 2.29 2.68
CA ARG A 66 -5.61 1.99 3.82
C ARG A 66 -6.43 1.27 4.88
N LEU A 67 -5.97 0.09 5.29
CA LEU A 67 -6.50 -0.59 6.46
C LEU A 67 -5.90 0.06 7.72
N GLU A 68 -6.76 0.51 8.63
CA GLU A 68 -6.37 0.99 9.95
C GLU A 68 -6.93 0.06 11.03
N VAL A 69 -6.06 -0.36 11.96
CA VAL A 69 -6.41 -1.25 13.06
C VAL A 69 -5.94 -0.65 14.38
N GLU A 70 -6.85 -0.58 15.34
CA GLU A 70 -6.57 -0.18 16.71
C GLU A 70 -6.95 -1.30 17.67
N ALA A 71 -5.98 -1.76 18.46
CA ALA A 71 -6.19 -2.85 19.41
C ALA A 71 -5.52 -2.53 20.75
N VAL A 72 -6.14 -2.98 21.83
CA VAL A 72 -5.57 -2.93 23.18
C VAL A 72 -5.03 -4.30 23.55
N LYS A 73 -3.87 -4.33 24.21
CA LYS A 73 -3.28 -5.57 24.71
C LYS A 73 -4.19 -6.19 25.77
N ALA A 74 -4.48 -7.48 25.65
CA ALA A 74 -5.20 -8.20 26.70
C ALA A 74 -4.39 -8.22 28.01
N ALA A 75 -5.04 -7.92 29.13
CA ALA A 75 -4.43 -8.04 30.45
C ALA A 75 -4.12 -9.52 30.74
N LYS A 76 -2.84 -9.84 30.98
CA LYS A 76 -2.46 -11.16 31.50
C LYS A 76 -3.00 -11.29 32.93
N ARG A 77 -3.95 -12.20 33.18
CA ARG A 77 -4.17 -12.73 34.53
C ARG A 77 -3.00 -13.67 34.84
N TRP A 78 -2.03 -13.19 35.59
CA TRP A 78 -1.11 -14.09 36.29
C TRP A 78 -1.90 -14.76 37.41
N SER A 79 -2.22 -16.04 37.26
CA SER A 79 -2.74 -16.85 38.35
C SER A 79 -1.59 -17.16 39.30
N THR A 80 -1.42 -16.35 40.35
CA THR A 80 -0.57 -16.75 41.47
C THR A 80 -1.20 -17.98 42.12
N GLY A 81 -0.63 -19.16 41.82
CA GLY A 81 -0.91 -20.37 42.59
C GLY A 81 -0.50 -20.12 44.03
N ASN A 82 -1.46 -20.20 44.94
CA ASN A 82 -1.23 -20.13 46.38
C ASN A 82 -0.52 -21.42 46.82
N SER A 83 0.81 -21.41 46.90
CA SER A 83 1.55 -22.48 47.58
C SER A 83 1.63 -22.13 49.06
N SER A 84 0.61 -22.53 49.81
CA SER A 84 0.68 -22.62 51.26
C SER A 84 1.73 -23.69 51.63
N LEU A 85 2.92 -23.26 52.00
CA LEU A 85 3.87 -24.10 52.74
C LEU A 85 3.46 -24.06 54.22
N ARG A 86 3.18 -25.25 54.72
CA ARG A 86 3.04 -25.58 56.14
C ARG A 86 4.37 -25.42 56.87
#